data_AF-A0A8B7DH31-F1
#
_entry.id   AF-A0A8B7DH31-F1
#
_cell.length_a   1.000
_cell.length_b   1.000
_cell.length_c   1.000
_cell.angle_alpha   90.00
_cell.angle_beta   90.00
_cell.angle_gamma   90.00
#
_symmetry.space_group_name_H-M   'P 1'
#
loop_
_entity.id
_entity.type
_entity.pdbx_description
1 polymer ?
#
loop_
_entity_poly.entity_id
_entity_poly.type
_entity_poly.pdbx_seq_one_letter_code
_entity_poly.pdbx_strand_id
1 'polypeptide(L)'
;MELLPECYYKCSEKLVSIGRNQTSYWEKAFQLAGLPIVSKLLCSFDIDTLINSFETKILNDSGSPKFPNIRSLFKVVSSLSHGNSVPENGFSINKHIIQLHGTSLDPETIEALRFVKDTILSFGSILDIPITKSFIQSVKFAHLSYKADLEAKRRLKEKEEKHIKTKETEEAKQHVLKNEKEAVLASIQQIKKTVYQLLMI
;
A
#
# COMPACT_ATOMS: atom_id res chain seq x y z
N MET A 1 -1.48 36.37 8.68
CA MET A 1 -0.64 35.49 9.52
C MET A 1 -1.59 34.74 10.43
N GLU A 2 -2.26 33.72 9.88
CA GLU A 2 -3.27 32.94 10.60
C GLU A 2 -2.57 31.81 11.35
N LEU A 3 -2.74 31.82 12.68
CA LEU A 3 -2.22 30.85 13.61
C LEU A 3 -2.90 29.49 13.35
N LEU A 4 -2.10 28.47 13.04
CA LEU A 4 -2.57 27.08 13.01
C LEU A 4 -3.10 26.68 14.39
N PRO A 5 -4.23 25.95 14.47
CA PRO A 5 -4.90 25.68 15.74
C PRO A 5 -4.07 24.78 16.68
N GLU A 6 -4.15 25.09 17.99
CA GLU A 6 -3.47 24.45 19.13
C GLU A 6 -3.64 22.92 19.26
N CYS A 7 -4.46 22.28 18.43
CA CYS A 7 -4.65 20.84 18.41
C CYS A 7 -3.44 20.06 17.85
N TYR A 8 -2.49 20.72 17.19
CA TYR A 8 -1.28 20.09 16.65
C TYR A 8 -0.27 19.64 17.74
N TYR A 9 -0.25 20.31 18.90
CA TYR A 9 0.73 20.02 19.97
C TYR A 9 0.26 19.02 21.02
N LYS A 10 -1.06 18.84 21.21
CA LYS A 10 -1.60 17.97 22.28
C LYS A 10 -1.58 16.46 21.99
N CYS A 11 -1.22 16.03 20.78
CA CYS A 11 -1.21 14.60 20.43
C CYS A 11 0.08 13.87 20.89
N SER A 12 1.17 14.59 21.18
CA SER A 12 2.44 13.94 21.55
C SER A 12 2.51 13.49 23.02
N GLU A 13 1.81 14.16 23.94
CA GLU A 13 1.92 13.87 25.38
C GLU A 13 1.06 12.67 25.85
N LYS A 14 -0.02 12.33 25.12
CA LYS A 14 -0.99 11.31 25.56
C LYS A 14 -0.68 9.87 25.16
N LEU A 15 0.34 9.63 24.34
CA LEU A 15 0.69 8.27 23.86
C LEU A 15 1.76 7.57 24.71
N VAL A 16 2.25 8.22 25.78
CA VAL A 16 3.33 7.69 26.63
C VAL A 16 2.82 6.64 27.65
N SER A 17 1.51 6.50 27.86
CA SER A 17 0.97 5.69 28.98
C SER A 17 0.33 4.34 28.63
N ILE A 18 0.38 3.87 27.37
CA ILE A 18 -0.16 2.55 27.01
C ILE A 18 1.00 1.54 26.91
N GLY A 19 1.05 0.64 27.88
CA GLY A 19 2.19 -0.23 28.22
C GLY A 19 2.75 -1.08 27.06
N ARG A 20 4.07 -0.98 26.88
CA ARG A 20 4.87 -1.88 26.03
C ARG A 20 5.45 -3.00 26.90
N ASN A 21 4.73 -4.12 27.00
CA ASN A 21 5.31 -5.40 27.47
C ASN A 21 5.72 -6.29 26.27
N GLN A 22 6.24 -5.69 25.20
CA GLN A 22 6.97 -6.42 24.17
C GLN A 22 8.45 -6.06 24.26
N THR A 23 9.30 -7.04 24.54
CA THR A 23 10.74 -6.90 24.36
C THR A 23 11.04 -6.82 22.87
N SER A 24 11.85 -5.84 22.48
CA SER A 24 12.20 -5.58 21.09
C SER A 24 12.90 -6.81 20.50
N TYR A 25 12.61 -7.15 19.24
CA TYR A 25 13.32 -8.21 18.49
C TYR A 25 14.85 -8.07 18.63
N TRP A 26 15.34 -6.83 18.61
CA TRP A 26 16.76 -6.51 18.75
C TRP A 26 17.32 -6.82 20.12
N GLU A 27 16.51 -6.70 21.18
CA GLU A 27 16.94 -7.02 22.55
C GLU A 27 17.30 -8.50 22.69
N LYS A 28 16.52 -9.39 22.03
CA LYS A 28 16.85 -10.82 21.93
C LYS A 28 18.06 -11.08 21.02
N ALA A 29 18.15 -10.38 19.89
CA ALA A 29 19.26 -10.55 18.95
C ALA A 29 20.61 -10.11 19.57
N PHE A 30 20.64 -9.01 20.32
CA PHE A 30 21.84 -8.54 21.03
C PHE A 30 22.25 -9.49 22.16
N GLN A 31 21.28 -10.03 22.92
CA GLN A 31 21.54 -11.05 23.93
C GLN A 31 22.17 -12.32 23.32
N LEU A 32 21.64 -12.80 22.18
CA LEU A 32 22.17 -13.97 21.49
C LEU A 32 23.57 -13.74 20.90
N ALA A 33 23.86 -12.51 20.48
CA ALA A 33 25.17 -12.12 19.95
C ALA A 33 26.22 -11.81 21.03
N GLY A 34 25.85 -11.89 22.33
CA GLY A 34 26.75 -11.56 23.45
C GLY A 34 27.17 -10.08 23.49
N LEU A 35 26.41 -9.21 22.82
CA LEU A 35 26.68 -7.78 22.77
C LEU A 35 25.91 -7.07 23.90
N PRO A 36 26.51 -6.07 24.58
CA PRO A 36 25.82 -5.35 25.64
C PRO A 36 24.56 -4.70 25.07
N ILE A 37 23.42 -4.93 25.73
CA ILE A 37 22.14 -4.33 25.36
C ILE A 37 22.27 -2.83 25.57
N VAL A 38 22.51 -2.08 24.50
CA VAL A 38 22.52 -0.62 24.55
C VAL A 38 21.08 -0.11 24.41
N SER A 39 20.17 -0.58 25.28
CA SER A 39 18.74 -0.23 25.25
C SER A 39 18.49 1.27 25.48
N LYS A 40 19.46 2.00 26.03
CA LYS A 40 19.38 3.45 26.21
C LYS A 40 20.01 4.27 25.10
N LEU A 41 20.81 3.70 24.18
CA LEU A 41 21.31 4.47 23.02
C LEU A 41 20.42 4.34 21.79
N LEU A 42 19.74 3.20 21.59
CA LEU A 42 19.03 2.97 20.32
C LEU A 42 17.68 3.71 20.20
N CYS A 43 17.15 4.27 21.28
CA CYS A 43 15.88 5.03 21.24
C CYS A 43 16.06 6.50 20.79
N SER A 44 17.29 6.96 20.60
CA SER A 44 17.60 8.33 20.18
C SER A 44 18.83 8.43 19.26
N PHE A 45 19.41 7.30 18.85
CA PHE A 45 20.48 7.32 17.87
C PHE A 45 19.90 7.53 16.48
N ASP A 46 20.13 8.73 15.96
CA ASP A 46 20.03 9.01 14.54
C ASP A 46 20.86 7.96 13.79
N ILE A 47 20.27 7.36 12.74
CA ILE A 47 20.96 6.42 11.86
C ILE A 47 22.24 7.08 11.34
N ASP A 48 22.20 8.39 11.10
CA ASP A 48 23.38 9.16 10.70
C ASP A 48 24.45 9.17 11.79
N THR A 49 24.10 9.22 13.07
CA THR A 49 25.07 9.13 14.18
C THR A 49 25.67 7.73 14.30
N LEU A 50 24.88 6.67 14.10
CA LEU A 50 25.38 5.29 14.07
C LEU A 50 26.32 5.08 12.88
N ILE A 51 25.91 5.50 11.69
CA ILE A 51 26.71 5.46 10.47
C ILE A 51 28.00 6.27 10.67
N ASN A 52 27.93 7.48 11.22
CA ASN A 52 29.11 8.30 11.52
C ASN A 52 30.05 7.61 12.52
N SER A 53 29.52 7.01 13.59
CA SER A 53 30.34 6.28 14.59
C SER A 53 31.01 5.01 14.04
N PHE A 54 30.43 4.43 12.99
CA PHE A 54 30.97 3.28 12.30
C PHE A 54 31.92 3.71 11.17
N GLU A 55 31.62 4.81 10.48
CA GLU A 55 32.49 5.44 9.49
C GLU A 55 33.80 5.89 10.14
N THR A 56 33.80 6.46 11.35
CA THR A 56 35.06 6.77 12.06
C THR A 56 35.94 5.55 12.35
N LYS A 57 35.35 4.35 12.43
CA LYS A 57 36.09 3.08 12.62
C LYS A 57 36.52 2.41 11.31
N ILE A 58 35.91 2.80 10.19
CA ILE A 58 36.18 2.24 8.85
C ILE A 58 37.00 3.21 7.98
N LEU A 59 37.15 4.47 8.36
CA LEU A 59 38.02 5.43 7.70
C LEU A 59 39.44 5.34 8.30
N ASN A 60 40.45 5.49 7.45
CA ASN A 60 41.83 5.70 7.90
C ASN A 60 42.01 7.14 8.39
N ASP A 61 43.11 7.46 9.07
CA ASP A 61 43.44 8.82 9.55
C ASP A 61 43.46 9.88 8.42
N SER A 62 43.56 9.45 7.16
CA SER A 62 43.50 10.27 5.95
C SER A 62 42.08 10.50 5.39
N GLY A 63 41.03 9.97 6.03
CA GLY A 63 39.65 10.05 5.55
C GLY A 63 39.30 9.11 4.39
N SER A 64 40.21 8.21 3.99
CA SER A 64 39.93 7.17 2.98
C SER A 64 39.28 5.93 3.59
N PRO A 65 38.30 5.28 2.94
CA PRO A 65 37.70 4.05 3.47
C PRO A 65 38.71 2.91 3.50
N LYS A 66 39.02 2.40 4.70
CA LYS A 66 39.87 1.23 4.96
C LYS A 66 39.33 -0.03 4.27
N PHE A 67 38.00 -0.13 4.17
CA PHE A 67 37.29 -1.24 3.55
C PHE A 67 36.13 -0.73 2.68
N PRO A 68 36.35 -0.38 1.40
CA PRO A 68 35.32 0.22 0.54
C PRO A 68 34.12 -0.72 0.31
N ASN A 69 34.38 -2.02 0.13
CA ASN A 69 33.32 -3.01 -0.12
C ASN A 69 32.45 -3.25 1.14
N ILE A 70 33.06 -3.28 2.31
CA ILE A 70 32.35 -3.45 3.60
C ILE A 70 31.51 -2.20 3.90
N ARG A 71 32.02 -1.00 3.58
CA ARG A 71 31.26 0.25 3.70
C ARG A 71 29.99 0.23 2.85
N SER A 72 30.10 -0.21 1.59
CA SER A 72 28.93 -0.31 0.71
C SER A 72 27.91 -1.31 1.23
N LEU A 73 28.37 -2.49 1.68
CA LEU A 73 27.51 -3.52 2.25
C LEU A 73 26.81 -3.01 3.52
N PHE A 74 27.55 -2.35 4.42
CA PHE A 74 27.00 -1.79 5.64
C PHE A 74 25.93 -0.74 5.34
N LYS A 75 26.18 0.19 4.41
CA LYS A 75 25.16 1.17 4.00
C LYS A 75 23.88 0.51 3.50
N VAL A 76 23.99 -0.54 2.68
CA VAL A 76 22.82 -1.29 2.18
C VAL A 76 22.11 -2.01 3.33
N VAL A 77 22.84 -2.65 4.24
CA VAL A 77 22.28 -3.36 5.40
C VAL A 77 21.63 -2.40 6.41
N SER A 78 22.19 -1.21 6.61
CA SER A 78 21.60 -0.16 7.45
C SER A 78 20.43 0.56 6.77
N SER A 79 20.32 0.50 5.44
CA SER A 79 19.16 0.99 4.69
C SER A 79 18.01 -0.02 4.64
N LEU A 80 18.27 -1.29 4.97
CA LEU A 80 17.23 -2.29 5.12
C LEU A 80 16.40 -1.95 6.37
N SER A 81 15.12 -1.65 6.16
CA SER A 81 14.13 -1.36 7.22
C SER A 81 14.30 -2.31 8.42
N HIS A 82 14.74 -1.77 9.55
CA HIS A 82 14.85 -2.52 10.78
C HIS A 82 13.43 -2.80 11.35
N GLY A 83 12.83 -3.93 10.94
CA GLY A 83 11.49 -4.37 11.39
C GLY A 83 10.31 -3.77 10.60
N ASN A 84 9.10 -3.95 11.12
CA ASN A 84 7.83 -3.44 10.55
C ASN A 84 7.70 -1.90 10.55
N SER A 85 8.76 -1.18 10.88
CA SER A 85 8.75 0.28 11.04
C SER A 85 8.38 1.03 9.76
N VAL A 86 8.82 0.56 8.58
CA VAL A 86 8.44 1.18 7.29
C VAL A 86 6.94 1.00 6.97
N PRO A 87 6.37 -0.22 7.04
CA PRO A 87 4.92 -0.41 6.95
C PRO A 87 4.13 0.41 7.98
N GLU A 88 4.57 0.44 9.24
CA GLU A 88 3.91 1.17 10.32
C GLU A 88 3.96 2.69 10.12
N ASN A 89 5.07 3.24 9.62
CA ASN A 89 5.16 4.64 9.24
C ASN A 89 4.19 4.94 8.08
N GLY A 90 4.16 4.08 7.06
CA GLY A 90 3.19 4.17 5.97
C GLY A 90 1.73 4.17 6.46
N PHE A 91 1.39 3.30 7.41
CA PHE A 91 0.05 3.27 8.00
C PHE A 91 -0.27 4.49 8.85
N SER A 92 0.70 5.00 9.63
CA SER A 92 0.52 6.22 10.42
C SER A 92 0.26 7.44 9.53
N ILE A 93 1.02 7.57 8.43
CA ILE A 93 0.82 8.64 7.44
C ILE A 93 -0.55 8.48 6.75
N ASN A 94 -0.91 7.26 6.32
CA ASN A 94 -2.22 6.99 5.72
C ASN A 94 -3.35 7.34 6.69
N LYS A 95 -3.20 6.96 7.97
CA LYS A 95 -4.18 7.27 9.02
C LYS A 95 -4.36 8.78 9.16
N HIS A 96 -3.27 9.54 9.15
CA HIS A 96 -3.34 11.00 9.24
C HIS A 96 -4.05 11.63 8.04
N ILE A 97 -3.75 11.17 6.82
CA ILE A 97 -4.44 11.63 5.60
C ILE A 97 -5.95 11.34 5.68
N ILE A 98 -6.32 10.13 6.07
CA ILE A 98 -7.73 9.72 6.23
C ILE A 98 -8.43 10.54 7.32
N GLN A 99 -7.74 10.86 8.42
CA GLN A 99 -8.29 11.71 9.48
C GLN A 99 -8.56 13.15 9.02
N LEU A 100 -7.69 13.71 8.17
CA LEU A 100 -7.83 15.08 7.66
C LEU A 100 -8.88 15.20 6.57
N HIS A 101 -8.94 14.23 5.65
CA HIS A 101 -9.74 14.31 4.42
C HIS A 101 -10.97 13.39 4.42
N GLY A 102 -11.12 12.53 5.43
CA GLY A 102 -12.22 11.59 5.56
C GLY A 102 -11.94 10.19 4.99
N THR A 103 -12.80 9.23 5.34
CA THR A 103 -12.67 7.82 4.96
C THR A 103 -13.13 7.51 3.54
N SER A 104 -13.75 8.46 2.84
CA SER A 104 -14.23 8.29 1.46
C SER A 104 -13.15 8.52 0.40
N LEU A 105 -11.90 8.74 0.82
CA LEU A 105 -10.79 8.91 -0.12
C LEU A 105 -10.50 7.62 -0.88
N ASP A 106 -10.28 7.77 -2.18
CA ASP A 106 -9.80 6.68 -3.02
C ASP A 106 -8.32 6.36 -2.70
N PRO A 107 -7.90 5.07 -2.72
CA PRO A 107 -6.51 4.68 -2.49
C PRO A 107 -5.50 5.41 -3.40
N GLU A 108 -5.85 5.64 -4.67
CA GLU A 108 -5.02 6.38 -5.63
C GLU A 108 -4.79 7.82 -5.17
N THR A 109 -5.81 8.41 -4.52
CA THR A 109 -5.71 9.76 -3.97
C THR A 109 -4.81 9.80 -2.74
N ILE A 110 -4.88 8.78 -1.87
CA ILE A 110 -3.99 8.66 -0.71
C ILE A 110 -2.53 8.53 -1.16
N GLU A 111 -2.27 7.71 -2.18
CA GLU A 111 -0.94 7.56 -2.78
C GLU A 111 -0.43 8.87 -3.36
N ALA A 112 -1.25 9.59 -4.13
CA ALA A 112 -0.88 10.88 -4.70
C ALA A 112 -0.53 11.93 -3.62
N LEU A 113 -1.31 12.01 -2.54
CA LEU A 113 -1.05 12.92 -1.42
C LEU A 113 0.27 12.58 -0.70
N ARG A 114 0.58 11.29 -0.55
CA ARG A 114 1.87 10.86 0.00
C ARG A 114 3.03 11.24 -0.90
N PHE A 115 2.89 11.00 -2.19
CA PHE A 115 3.93 11.34 -3.15
C PHE A 115 4.29 12.84 -3.09
N VAL A 116 3.27 13.71 -3.00
CA VAL A 116 3.48 15.15 -2.84
C VAL A 116 4.21 15.46 -1.52
N LYS A 117 3.77 14.87 -0.41
CA LYS A 117 4.40 15.06 0.91
C LYS A 117 5.86 14.60 0.91
N ASP A 118 6.12 13.40 0.42
CA ASP A 118 7.46 12.80 0.39
C ASP A 118 8.40 13.59 -0.52
N THR A 119 7.88 14.14 -1.62
CA THR A 119 8.62 15.07 -2.49
C THR A 119 8.95 16.36 -1.75
N ILE A 120 8.02 16.98 -1.04
CA ILE A 120 8.31 18.21 -0.28
C ILE A 120 9.37 17.94 0.80
N LEU A 121 9.29 16.79 1.48
CA LEU A 121 10.25 16.40 2.51
C LEU A 121 11.65 16.14 1.93
N SER A 122 11.75 15.59 0.72
CA SER A 122 13.06 15.33 0.09
C SER A 122 13.79 16.61 -0.32
N PHE A 123 13.06 17.68 -0.64
CA PHE A 123 13.63 19.01 -0.87
C PHE A 123 13.80 19.85 0.41
N GLY A 124 13.26 19.39 1.54
CA GLY A 124 13.33 20.06 2.85
C GLY A 124 12.32 21.19 3.04
N SER A 125 12.00 21.95 1.99
CA SER A 125 10.97 23.00 2.00
C SER A 125 10.22 23.06 0.68
N ILE A 126 9.00 23.61 0.73
CA ILE A 126 8.19 23.83 -0.48
C ILE A 126 8.80 24.91 -1.40
N LEU A 127 9.59 25.82 -0.82
CA LEU A 127 10.25 26.91 -1.55
C LEU A 127 11.48 26.44 -2.33
N ASP A 128 12.06 25.31 -1.92
CA ASP A 128 13.29 24.76 -2.49
C ASP A 128 13.00 23.83 -3.69
N ILE A 129 11.72 23.62 -4.03
CA ILE A 129 11.30 22.76 -5.14
C ILE A 129 11.54 23.51 -6.46
N PRO A 130 12.38 22.98 -7.37
CA PRO A 130 12.66 23.63 -8.64
C PRO A 130 11.45 23.60 -9.56
N ILE A 131 10.96 24.78 -9.95
CA ILE A 131 9.85 24.91 -10.92
C ILE A 131 10.40 24.71 -12.33
N THR A 132 10.35 23.46 -12.79
CA THR A 132 10.76 23.07 -14.14
C THR A 132 9.68 23.34 -15.18
N LYS A 133 10.06 23.45 -16.45
CA LYS A 133 9.09 23.60 -17.57
C LYS A 133 8.10 22.43 -17.65
N SER A 134 8.57 21.21 -17.38
CA SER A 134 7.72 20.01 -17.33
C SER A 134 6.71 20.10 -16.19
N PHE A 135 7.11 20.59 -15.01
CA PHE A 135 6.17 20.78 -13.90
C PHE A 135 5.04 21.76 -14.25
N ILE A 136 5.38 22.90 -14.87
CA ILE A 136 4.38 23.87 -15.35
C ILE A 136 3.45 23.23 -16.39
N GLN A 137 3.98 22.45 -17.33
CA GLN A 137 3.17 21.73 -18.31
C GLN A 137 2.23 20.72 -17.65
N SER A 138 2.71 19.93 -16.69
CA SER A 138 1.89 18.97 -15.95
C SER A 138 0.71 19.64 -15.26
N VAL A 139 0.93 20.79 -14.61
CA VAL A 139 -0.16 21.56 -13.98
C VAL A 139 -1.16 22.06 -15.03
N LYS A 140 -0.69 22.60 -16.16
CA LYS A 140 -1.56 23.06 -17.24
C LYS A 140 -2.43 21.95 -17.82
N PHE A 141 -1.89 20.73 -17.96
CA PHE A 141 -2.61 19.58 -18.50
C PHE A 141 -3.37 18.77 -17.44
N ALA A 142 -3.22 19.06 -16.15
CA ALA A 142 -3.84 18.28 -15.07
C ALA A 142 -5.36 18.15 -15.23
N HIS A 143 -6.04 19.24 -15.60
CA HIS A 143 -7.49 19.20 -15.83
C HIS A 143 -7.89 18.36 -17.04
N LEU A 144 -7.09 18.39 -18.10
CA LEU A 144 -7.31 17.56 -19.29
C LEU A 144 -7.13 16.07 -18.95
N SER A 145 -6.06 15.73 -18.23
CA SER A 145 -5.82 14.37 -17.74
C SER A 145 -6.95 13.88 -16.84
N TYR A 146 -7.45 14.73 -15.95
CA TYR A 146 -8.60 14.41 -15.09
C TYR A 146 -9.86 14.10 -15.93
N LYS A 147 -10.17 14.92 -16.94
CA LYS A 147 -11.31 14.64 -17.82
C LYS A 147 -11.16 13.32 -18.58
N ALA A 148 -9.95 13.03 -19.07
CA ALA A 148 -9.66 11.76 -19.73
C ALA A 148 -9.86 10.56 -18.79
N ASP A 149 -9.41 10.67 -17.53
CA ASP A 149 -9.62 9.63 -16.52
C ASP A 149 -11.10 9.40 -16.20
N LEU A 150 -11.88 10.48 -16.02
CA LEU A 150 -13.33 10.37 -15.83
C LEU A 150 -14.03 9.65 -16.99
N GLU A 151 -13.64 9.97 -18.22
CA GLU A 151 -14.20 9.31 -19.41
C GLU A 151 -13.80 7.83 -19.47
N ALA A 152 -12.56 7.50 -19.13
CA ALA A 152 -12.09 6.12 -19.04
C ALA A 152 -12.87 5.33 -17.98
N LYS A 153 -13.04 5.88 -16.77
CA LYS A 153 -13.83 5.28 -15.68
C LYS A 153 -15.30 5.08 -16.10
N ARG A 154 -15.89 6.03 -16.83
CA ARG A 154 -17.25 5.87 -17.38
C ARG A 154 -17.33 4.71 -18.38
N ARG A 155 -16.40 4.65 -19.33
CA ARG A 155 -16.34 3.59 -20.35
C ARG A 155 -16.12 2.20 -19.73
N LEU A 156 -15.34 2.10 -18.65
CA LEU A 156 -15.14 0.86 -17.93
C LEU A 156 -16.44 0.37 -17.28
N LYS A 157 -17.15 1.25 -16.57
CA LYS A 157 -18.47 0.93 -15.98
C LYS A 157 -19.47 0.47 -17.03
N GLU A 158 -19.56 1.17 -18.16
CA GLU A 158 -20.45 0.79 -19.27
C GLU A 158 -20.11 -0.60 -19.84
N LYS A 159 -18.82 -0.97 -19.89
CA LYS A 159 -18.38 -2.30 -20.33
C LYS A 159 -18.71 -3.37 -19.31
N GLU A 160 -18.49 -3.11 -18.02
CA GLU A 160 -18.83 -4.04 -16.93
C GLU A 160 -20.33 -4.32 -16.89
N GLU A 161 -21.17 -3.28 -16.99
CA GLU A 161 -22.63 -3.44 -17.05
C GLU A 161 -23.08 -4.26 -18.25
N LYS A 162 -22.49 -4.04 -19.43
CA LYS A 162 -22.78 -4.85 -20.62
C LYS A 162 -22.34 -6.30 -20.44
N HIS A 163 -21.18 -6.52 -19.82
CA HIS A 163 -20.67 -7.87 -19.55
C HIS A 163 -21.59 -8.62 -18.57
N ILE A 164 -22.02 -7.97 -17.49
CA ILE A 164 -22.97 -8.55 -16.52
C ILE A 164 -24.29 -8.91 -17.20
N LYS A 165 -24.89 -7.99 -17.95
CA LYS A 165 -26.14 -8.26 -18.69
C LYS A 165 -26.00 -9.42 -19.67
N THR A 166 -24.89 -9.47 -20.40
CA THR A 166 -24.64 -10.56 -21.36
C THR A 166 -24.54 -11.90 -20.63
N LYS A 167 -23.81 -11.94 -19.50
CA LYS A 167 -23.68 -13.13 -18.67
C LYS A 167 -25.02 -13.60 -18.11
N GLU A 168 -25.83 -12.68 -17.57
CA GLU A 168 -27.18 -12.98 -17.06
C GLU A 168 -28.09 -13.55 -18.16
N THR A 169 -28.06 -12.96 -19.37
CA THR A 169 -28.86 -13.48 -20.50
C THR A 169 -28.41 -14.86 -20.95
N GLU A 170 -27.10 -15.15 -20.90
CA GLU A 170 -26.55 -16.44 -21.27
C GLU A 170 -26.89 -17.51 -20.23
N GLU A 171 -26.77 -17.19 -18.95
CA GLU A 171 -27.19 -18.05 -17.83
C GLU A 171 -28.69 -18.36 -17.90
N ALA A 172 -29.53 -17.36 -18.20
CA ALA A 172 -30.97 -17.55 -18.37
C ALA A 172 -31.30 -18.49 -19.55
N LYS A 173 -30.64 -18.33 -20.71
CA LYS A 173 -30.80 -19.23 -21.86
C LYS A 173 -30.36 -20.66 -21.53
N GLN A 174 -29.25 -20.83 -20.84
CA GLN A 174 -28.77 -22.15 -20.43
C GLN A 174 -29.74 -22.84 -19.47
N HIS A 175 -30.35 -22.09 -18.55
CA HIS A 175 -31.36 -22.63 -17.64
C HIS A 175 -32.61 -23.10 -18.39
N VAL A 176 -33.11 -22.31 -19.34
CA VAL A 176 -34.26 -22.69 -20.19
C VAL A 176 -33.95 -23.96 -20.99
N LEU A 177 -32.81 -23.97 -21.69
CA LEU A 177 -32.38 -25.14 -22.49
C LEU A 177 -32.21 -26.40 -21.64
N LYS A 178 -31.74 -26.27 -20.40
CA LYS A 178 -31.62 -27.39 -19.46
C LYS A 178 -33.00 -27.94 -19.08
N ASN A 179 -33.94 -27.06 -18.72
CA ASN A 179 -35.30 -27.46 -18.37
C ASN A 179 -36.04 -28.12 -19.55
N GLU A 180 -35.87 -27.60 -20.76
CA GLU A 180 -36.43 -28.19 -21.97
C GLU A 180 -35.87 -29.60 -22.23
N LYS A 181 -34.56 -29.78 -22.08
CA LYS A 181 -33.92 -31.11 -22.20
C LYS A 181 -34.46 -32.10 -21.17
N GLU A 182 -34.61 -31.68 -19.92
CA GLU A 182 -35.16 -32.51 -18.84
C GLU A 182 -36.62 -32.92 -19.12
N ALA A 183 -37.44 -32.00 -19.62
CA ALA A 183 -38.83 -32.28 -20.00
C ALA A 183 -38.96 -33.27 -21.17
N VAL A 184 -38.10 -33.13 -22.19
CA VAL A 184 -38.04 -34.07 -23.33
C VAL A 184 -37.59 -35.46 -22.87
N LEU A 185 -36.57 -35.54 -22.00
CA LEU A 185 -36.10 -36.82 -21.45
C LEU A 185 -37.20 -37.53 -20.63
N ALA A 186 -37.95 -36.79 -19.82
CA ALA A 186 -39.08 -37.34 -19.07
C ALA A 186 -40.17 -37.88 -20.01
N SER A 187 -40.46 -37.17 -21.11
CA SER A 187 -41.42 -37.60 -22.12
C SER A 187 -40.97 -38.88 -22.85
N ILE A 188 -39.67 -38.97 -23.21
CA ILE A 188 -39.09 -40.18 -23.80
C ILE A 188 -39.20 -41.37 -22.85
N GLN A 189 -38.94 -41.19 -21.55
CA GLN A 189 -39.09 -42.24 -20.55
C GLN A 189 -40.54 -42.71 -20.42
N GLN A 190 -41.49 -41.77 -20.44
CA GLN A 190 -42.92 -42.10 -20.38
C GLN A 190 -43.34 -42.91 -21.60
N ILE A 191 -42.96 -42.49 -22.82
CA ILE A 191 -43.24 -43.22 -24.06
C ILE A 191 -42.66 -44.63 -24.01
N LYS A 192 -41.40 -44.78 -23.59
CA LYS A 192 -40.77 -46.11 -23.44
C LYS A 192 -41.60 -47.01 -22.53
N LYS A 193 -42.05 -46.50 -21.38
CA LYS A 193 -42.88 -47.26 -20.44
C LYS A 193 -44.20 -47.70 -21.06
N THR A 194 -44.87 -46.83 -21.81
CA THR A 194 -46.11 -47.16 -22.53
C THR A 194 -45.88 -48.23 -23.61
N VAL A 195 -44.79 -48.11 -24.38
CA VAL A 195 -44.43 -49.10 -25.41
C VAL A 195 -44.16 -50.47 -24.79
N TYR A 196 -43.43 -50.54 -23.68
CA TYR A 196 -43.20 -51.81 -22.97
C TYR A 196 -44.50 -52.42 -22.45
N GLN A 197 -45.45 -51.61 -21.96
CA GLN A 197 -46.76 -52.13 -21.54
C GLN A 197 -47.57 -52.69 -22.71
N LEU A 198 -47.53 -52.06 -23.88
CA LEU A 198 -48.25 -52.53 -25.07
C LEU A 198 -47.64 -53.80 -25.69
N LEU A 199 -46.33 -53.99 -25.59
CA LEU A 199 -45.61 -55.18 -26.08
C LEU A 199 -45.79 -56.42 -25.17
N MET A 200 -46.31 -56.24 -23.96
CA MET A 200 -46.49 -57.31 -22.95
C MET A 200 -47.95 -57.81 -22.89
N ILE A 201 -48.81 -57.36 -23.80
CA ILE A 201 -50.19 -57.84 -24.04
C ILE A 201 -50.18 -58.65 -25.32
#